data_AF-A0A9D0XZ51-F1
#
_entry.id   AF-A0A9D0XZ51-F1
#
_cell.length_a   1.000
_cell.length_b   1.000
_cell.length_c   1.000
_cell.angle_alpha   90.00
_cell.angle_beta   90.00
_cell.angle_gamma   90.00
#
_symmetry.space_group_name_H-M   'P 1'
#
loop_
_entity.id
_entity.type
_entity.pdbx_description
1 polymer ?
#
loop_
_entity_poly.entity_id
_entity_poly.type
_entity_poly.pdbx_seq_one_letter_code
_entity_poly.pdbx_strand_id
1 'polypeptide(L)'
;MTDLKDKMKEKKNRIEIELPGFIRSILYKLDDIKDDSKRAVVQVDLIQIFEDYLKVASDVFHYDISVLVMEMKAKDIETALRNFNERIGMTEVSFLVNALIGLYRGEHQEEALAYLARDMDIKAREALRKKLNKLPRRVKIASIPLVAVTLACLLYVIGSHMIRSMGGLF
;
A
#
# COMPACT_ATOMS: atom_id res chain seq x y z
N MET A 1 -21.12 23.27 -11.81
CA MET A 1 -19.80 22.77 -12.28
C MET A 1 -18.88 22.30 -11.14
N THR A 2 -19.00 22.83 -9.92
CA THR A 2 -18.17 22.46 -8.76
C THR A 2 -18.41 21.00 -8.30
N ASP A 3 -19.67 20.59 -8.17
CA ASP A 3 -20.08 19.26 -7.67
C ASP A 3 -19.53 18.07 -8.47
N LEU A 4 -19.50 18.18 -9.82
CA LEU A 4 -18.98 17.12 -10.69
C LEU A 4 -17.46 16.96 -10.55
N LYS A 5 -16.73 18.08 -10.45
CA LYS A 5 -15.27 18.06 -10.25
C LYS A 5 -14.91 17.48 -8.88
N ASP A 6 -15.69 17.79 -7.86
CA ASP A 6 -15.48 17.28 -6.51
C ASP A 6 -15.74 15.77 -6.44
N LYS A 7 -16.82 15.27 -7.05
CA LYS A 7 -17.10 13.83 -7.17
C LYS A 7 -16.02 13.07 -7.92
N MET A 8 -15.52 13.62 -9.03
CA MET A 8 -14.41 13.01 -9.78
C MET A 8 -13.12 12.96 -8.97
N LYS A 9 -12.82 14.05 -8.24
CA LYS A 9 -11.65 14.13 -7.37
C LYS A 9 -11.75 13.14 -6.20
N GLU A 10 -12.94 12.96 -5.64
CA GLU A 10 -13.17 12.02 -4.56
C GLU A 10 -13.03 10.55 -5.01
N LYS A 11 -13.60 10.20 -6.18
CA LYS A 11 -13.35 8.89 -6.80
C LYS A 11 -11.86 8.67 -7.02
N LYS A 12 -11.15 9.65 -7.58
CA LYS A 12 -9.70 9.57 -7.84
C LYS A 12 -8.90 9.36 -6.56
N ASN A 13 -9.25 10.09 -5.49
CA ASN A 13 -8.59 9.96 -4.19
C ASN A 13 -8.82 8.56 -3.57
N ARG A 14 -10.03 8.01 -3.69
CA ARG A 14 -10.32 6.64 -3.23
C ARG A 14 -9.50 5.60 -3.97
N ILE A 15 -9.40 5.73 -5.30
CA ILE A 15 -8.55 4.86 -6.13
C ILE A 15 -7.10 4.98 -5.67
N GLU A 16 -6.58 6.19 -5.47
CA GLU A 16 -5.18 6.43 -5.08
C GLU A 16 -4.81 5.82 -3.72
N ILE A 17 -5.75 5.78 -2.78
CA ILE A 17 -5.54 5.16 -1.46
C ILE A 17 -5.39 3.63 -1.56
N GLU A 18 -6.23 3.01 -2.41
CA GLU A 18 -6.28 1.55 -2.58
C GLU A 18 -5.23 1.06 -3.59
N LEU A 19 -4.72 1.95 -4.44
CA LEU A 19 -3.82 1.65 -5.57
C LEU A 19 -2.55 0.88 -5.17
N PRO A 20 -1.83 1.22 -4.08
CA PRO A 20 -0.67 0.44 -3.67
C PRO A 20 -1.02 -1.01 -3.29
N GLY A 21 -2.20 -1.22 -2.67
CA GLY A 21 -2.66 -2.55 -2.28
C GLY A 21 -3.03 -3.39 -3.50
N PHE A 22 -3.72 -2.80 -4.47
CA PHE A 22 -4.02 -3.41 -5.76
C PHE A 22 -2.74 -3.86 -6.48
N ILE A 23 -1.82 -2.93 -6.73
CA ILE A 23 -0.59 -3.21 -7.48
C ILE A 23 0.22 -4.30 -6.77
N ARG A 24 0.41 -4.20 -5.45
CA ARG A 24 1.15 -5.23 -4.69
C ARG A 24 0.51 -6.61 -4.82
N SER A 25 -0.82 -6.69 -4.81
CA SER A 25 -1.54 -7.98 -4.93
C SER A 25 -1.32 -8.61 -6.31
N ILE A 26 -1.40 -7.82 -7.38
CA ILE A 26 -1.14 -8.29 -8.75
C ILE A 26 0.32 -8.74 -8.89
N LEU A 27 1.28 -7.95 -8.39
CA LEU A 27 2.70 -8.27 -8.47
C LEU A 27 3.07 -9.52 -7.65
N TYR A 28 2.48 -9.69 -6.46
CA TYR A 28 2.69 -10.89 -5.64
C TYR A 28 2.20 -12.15 -6.36
N LYS A 29 0.99 -12.10 -6.93
CA LYS A 29 0.44 -13.21 -7.71
C LYS A 29 1.27 -13.51 -8.96
N LEU A 30 1.81 -12.48 -9.60
CA LEU A 30 2.69 -12.64 -10.74
C LEU A 30 4.03 -13.30 -10.37
N ASP A 31 4.57 -13.02 -9.18
CA ASP A 31 5.81 -13.62 -8.66
C ASP A 31 5.63 -15.07 -8.19
N ASP A 32 4.52 -15.34 -7.48
CA ASP A 32 4.13 -16.68 -7.00
C ASP A 32 4.08 -17.70 -8.14
N ILE A 33 3.49 -17.32 -9.28
CA ILE A 33 3.39 -18.22 -10.44
C ILE A 33 4.75 -18.40 -11.15
N LYS A 34 5.67 -17.44 -11.04
CA LYS A 34 7.02 -17.57 -11.61
C LYS A 34 7.89 -18.54 -10.83
N ASP A 35 7.79 -18.56 -9.50
CA ASP A 35 8.62 -19.42 -8.65
C ASP A 35 8.24 -20.91 -8.78
N ASP A 36 6.94 -21.21 -8.99
CA ASP A 36 6.42 -22.57 -9.13
C ASP A 36 6.80 -23.23 -10.49
N SER A 37 7.13 -22.44 -11.51
CA SER A 37 7.47 -22.93 -12.87
C SER A 37 8.90 -22.58 -13.29
N LYS A 38 9.86 -23.38 -12.82
CA LYS A 38 11.21 -23.43 -13.41
C LYS A 38 11.12 -23.83 -14.89
N ARG A 39 11.24 -22.82 -15.76
CA ARG A 39 11.39 -22.86 -17.23
C ARG A 39 10.09 -23.02 -18.02
N ALA A 40 9.72 -21.95 -18.73
CA ALA A 40 8.65 -21.86 -19.72
C ALA A 40 7.25 -22.02 -19.10
N VAL A 41 6.40 -21.00 -19.02
CA VAL A 41 5.89 -20.22 -20.15
C VAL A 41 5.38 -18.88 -19.60
N VAL A 42 5.85 -17.79 -20.18
CA VAL A 42 5.52 -16.39 -19.83
C VAL A 42 4.06 -16.01 -20.19
N GLN A 43 3.23 -16.97 -20.61
CA GLN A 43 1.77 -16.83 -20.84
C GLN A 43 0.96 -17.17 -19.60
N VAL A 44 1.51 -16.88 -18.42
CA VAL A 44 0.83 -17.08 -17.13
C VAL A 44 -0.49 -16.32 -17.16
N ASP A 45 -1.58 -17.06 -16.96
CA ASP A 45 -2.95 -16.64 -17.21
C ASP A 45 -3.30 -15.34 -16.46
N LEU A 46 -3.09 -14.20 -17.12
CA LEU A 46 -3.39 -12.87 -16.59
C LEU A 46 -4.86 -12.78 -16.16
N ILE A 47 -5.75 -13.54 -16.82
CA ILE A 47 -7.17 -13.61 -16.48
C ILE A 47 -7.31 -14.17 -15.07
N GLN A 48 -6.64 -15.28 -14.76
CA GLN A 48 -6.69 -15.90 -13.44
C GLN A 48 -6.16 -14.96 -12.34
N ILE A 49 -5.10 -14.20 -12.61
CA ILE A 49 -4.56 -13.22 -11.64
C ILE A 49 -5.62 -12.16 -11.29
N PHE A 50 -6.31 -11.62 -12.30
CA PHE A 50 -7.34 -10.62 -12.09
C PHE A 50 -8.64 -11.21 -11.51
N GLU A 51 -8.98 -12.46 -11.82
CA GLU A 51 -10.09 -13.18 -11.19
C GLU A 51 -9.86 -13.46 -9.72
N ASP A 52 -8.65 -13.89 -9.36
CA ASP A 52 -8.25 -14.08 -7.97
C ASP A 52 -8.27 -12.76 -7.20
N TYR A 53 -7.80 -11.68 -7.82
CA TYR A 53 -7.90 -10.35 -7.21
C TYR A 53 -9.36 -9.91 -7.02
N LEU A 54 -10.27 -10.22 -7.95
CA LEU A 54 -11.68 -9.84 -7.85
C LEU A 54 -12.34 -10.39 -6.58
N LYS A 55 -11.92 -11.56 -6.09
CA LYS A 55 -12.41 -12.18 -4.84
C LYS A 55 -12.09 -11.35 -3.58
N VAL A 56 -11.05 -10.52 -3.63
CA VAL A 56 -10.56 -9.70 -2.51
C VAL A 56 -10.59 -8.21 -2.81
N ALA A 57 -11.07 -7.82 -3.99
CA ALA A 57 -11.06 -6.43 -4.45
C ALA A 57 -12.01 -5.58 -3.62
N SER A 58 -11.58 -4.36 -3.30
CA SER A 58 -12.46 -3.35 -2.70
C SER A 58 -13.48 -2.85 -3.73
N ASP A 59 -14.62 -2.32 -3.26
CA ASP A 59 -15.68 -1.75 -4.11
C ASP A 59 -15.16 -0.71 -5.12
N VAL A 60 -14.04 -0.06 -4.81
CA VAL A 60 -13.38 0.94 -5.66
C VAL A 60 -12.86 0.33 -6.96
N PHE A 61 -12.25 -0.86 -6.88
CA PHE A 61 -11.65 -1.53 -8.03
C PHE A 61 -12.53 -2.66 -8.59
N HIS A 62 -13.48 -3.18 -7.82
CA HIS A 62 -14.28 -4.34 -8.21
C HIS A 62 -14.95 -4.17 -9.58
N TYR A 63 -15.60 -3.02 -9.83
CA TYR A 63 -16.22 -2.75 -11.13
C TYR A 63 -15.19 -2.75 -12.26
N ASP A 64 -14.14 -1.94 -12.16
CA ASP A 64 -13.16 -1.77 -13.23
C ASP A 64 -12.38 -3.05 -13.54
N ILE A 65 -12.11 -3.87 -12.51
CA ILE A 65 -11.49 -5.20 -12.65
C ILE A 65 -12.47 -6.23 -13.21
N SER A 66 -13.74 -6.23 -12.80
CA SER A 66 -14.74 -7.13 -13.38
C SER A 66 -14.93 -6.90 -14.89
N VAL A 67 -14.93 -5.63 -15.31
CA VAL A 67 -14.97 -5.26 -16.73
C VAL A 67 -13.68 -5.70 -17.43
N LEU A 68 -12.52 -5.55 -16.79
CA LEU A 68 -11.24 -6.02 -17.34
C LEU A 68 -11.25 -7.53 -17.58
N VAL A 69 -11.63 -8.34 -16.59
CA VAL A 69 -11.73 -9.80 -16.71
C VAL A 69 -12.71 -10.19 -17.82
N MET A 70 -13.87 -9.54 -17.87
CA MET A 70 -14.85 -9.75 -18.93
C MET A 70 -14.26 -9.43 -20.31
N GLU A 71 -13.59 -8.30 -20.46
CA GLU A 71 -12.97 -7.89 -21.73
C GLU A 71 -11.83 -8.83 -22.14
N MET A 72 -10.99 -9.28 -21.21
CA MET A 72 -9.92 -10.25 -21.49
C MET A 72 -10.46 -11.60 -21.97
N LYS A 73 -11.63 -12.03 -21.48
CA LYS A 73 -12.29 -13.27 -21.94
C LYS A 73 -12.98 -13.13 -23.28
N ALA A 74 -13.49 -11.94 -23.59
CA ALA A 74 -14.27 -11.68 -24.79
C ALA A 74 -13.43 -11.18 -25.97
N LYS A 75 -12.27 -10.59 -25.71
CA LYS A 75 -11.42 -9.87 -26.67
C LYS A 75 -9.94 -10.15 -26.39
N ASP A 76 -9.07 -9.50 -27.17
CA ASP A 76 -7.63 -9.49 -26.97
C ASP A 76 -7.22 -8.89 -25.61
N ILE A 77 -6.27 -9.53 -24.93
CA ILE A 77 -5.80 -9.18 -23.58
C ILE A 77 -5.15 -7.79 -23.57
N GLU A 78 -4.34 -7.45 -24.56
CA GLU A 78 -3.69 -6.13 -24.60
C GLU A 78 -4.73 -5.03 -24.75
N THR A 79 -5.72 -5.25 -25.61
CA THR A 79 -6.84 -4.32 -25.80
C THR A 79 -7.62 -4.13 -24.50
N ALA A 80 -7.92 -5.21 -23.79
CA ALA A 80 -8.59 -5.16 -22.48
C ALA A 80 -7.77 -4.37 -21.44
N LEU A 81 -6.46 -4.61 -21.37
CA LEU A 81 -5.54 -3.88 -20.48
C LEU A 81 -5.47 -2.38 -20.82
N ARG A 82 -5.46 -2.03 -22.11
CA ARG A 82 -5.49 -0.62 -22.56
C ARG A 82 -6.79 0.07 -22.17
N ASN A 83 -7.93 -0.58 -22.39
CA ASN A 83 -9.25 -0.05 -21.98
C ASN A 83 -9.31 0.14 -20.46
N PHE A 84 -8.78 -0.81 -19.69
CA PHE A 84 -8.68 -0.66 -18.24
C PHE A 84 -7.81 0.54 -17.83
N ASN A 85 -6.66 0.74 -18.48
CA ASN A 85 -5.82 1.90 -18.24
C ASN A 85 -6.58 3.22 -18.51
N GLU A 86 -7.34 3.29 -19.59
CA GLU A 86 -8.16 4.46 -19.93
C GLU A 86 -9.26 4.74 -18.90
N ARG A 87 -9.89 3.69 -18.35
CA ARG A 87 -10.92 3.82 -17.30
C ARG A 87 -10.36 4.38 -16.00
N ILE A 88 -9.16 3.95 -15.59
CA ILE A 88 -8.56 4.36 -14.33
C ILE A 88 -7.81 5.70 -14.45
N GLY A 89 -7.04 5.88 -15.53
CA GLY A 89 -6.33 7.14 -15.83
C GLY A 89 -5.29 7.54 -14.78
N MET A 90 -4.66 6.55 -14.13
CA MET A 90 -3.59 6.77 -13.14
C MET A 90 -2.25 6.36 -13.73
N THR A 91 -1.22 7.17 -13.48
CA THR A 91 0.13 6.96 -14.01
C THR A 91 0.70 5.59 -13.62
N GLU A 92 0.51 5.18 -12.37
CA GLU A 92 1.01 3.89 -11.86
C GLU A 92 0.30 2.69 -12.50
N VAL A 93 -0.99 2.85 -12.85
CA VAL A 93 -1.73 1.82 -13.61
C VAL A 93 -1.24 1.76 -15.04
N SER A 94 -0.91 2.89 -15.67
CA SER A 94 -0.31 2.90 -17.00
C SER A 94 1.04 2.16 -17.02
N PHE A 95 1.88 2.36 -16.01
CA PHE A 95 3.13 1.61 -15.86
C PHE A 95 2.88 0.11 -15.70
N LEU A 96 1.95 -0.29 -14.82
CA LEU A 96 1.58 -1.69 -14.63
C LEU A 96 1.09 -2.31 -15.94
N VAL A 97 0.13 -1.67 -16.63
CA VAL A 97 -0.46 -2.17 -17.87
C VAL A 97 0.59 -2.35 -18.96
N ASN A 98 1.48 -1.38 -19.15
CA ASN A 98 2.54 -1.48 -20.15
C ASN A 98 3.50 -2.63 -19.85
N ALA A 99 3.87 -2.81 -18.58
CA ALA A 99 4.73 -3.91 -18.16
C ALA A 99 4.03 -5.28 -18.30
N LEU A 100 2.73 -5.38 -18.00
CA LEU A 100 1.95 -6.60 -18.21
C LEU A 100 1.77 -6.93 -19.70
N ILE A 101 1.60 -5.93 -20.57
CA ILE A 101 1.59 -6.11 -22.02
C ILE A 101 2.96 -6.59 -22.51
N GLY A 102 4.04 -5.98 -22.03
CA GLY A 102 5.40 -6.41 -22.36
C GLY A 102 5.65 -7.86 -21.94
N LEU A 103 5.26 -8.23 -20.71
CA LEU A 103 5.31 -9.63 -20.27
C LEU A 103 4.48 -10.54 -21.17
N TYR A 104 3.25 -10.17 -21.50
CA TYR A 104 2.39 -10.96 -22.39
C TYR A 104 3.05 -11.20 -23.76
N ARG A 105 3.85 -10.25 -24.26
CA ARG A 105 4.64 -10.38 -25.49
C ARG A 105 5.95 -11.16 -25.33
N GLY A 106 6.28 -11.60 -24.12
CA GLY A 106 7.53 -12.30 -23.81
C GLY A 106 8.72 -11.36 -23.52
N GLU A 107 8.49 -10.07 -23.33
CA GLU A 107 9.53 -9.11 -22.96
C GLU A 107 9.91 -9.25 -21.47
N HIS A 108 11.18 -8.99 -21.16
CA HIS A 108 11.67 -8.97 -19.78
C HIS A 108 11.30 -7.66 -19.08
N GLN A 109 10.18 -7.65 -18.35
CA GLN A 109 9.68 -6.48 -17.61
C GLN A 109 9.82 -6.62 -16.08
N GLU A 110 10.65 -7.56 -15.63
CA GLU A 110 10.80 -7.90 -14.20
C GLU A 110 11.36 -6.74 -13.39
N GLU A 111 12.38 -6.07 -13.91
CA GLU A 111 12.98 -4.89 -13.27
C GLU A 111 12.00 -3.72 -13.18
N ALA A 112 11.21 -3.50 -14.23
CA ALA A 112 10.19 -2.44 -14.27
C ALA A 112 9.11 -2.69 -13.21
N LEU A 113 8.63 -3.93 -13.09
CA LEU A 113 7.65 -4.31 -12.07
C LEU A 113 8.24 -4.27 -10.66
N ALA A 114 9.51 -4.65 -10.48
CA ALA A 114 10.20 -4.53 -9.20
C ALA A 114 10.41 -3.06 -8.78
N TYR A 115 10.64 -2.16 -9.73
CA TYR A 115 10.66 -0.72 -9.46
C TYR A 115 9.28 -0.23 -9.02
N LEU A 116 8.23 -0.59 -9.76
CA LEU A 116 6.85 -0.25 -9.43
C LEU A 116 6.44 -0.76 -8.04
N ALA A 117 6.82 -1.99 -7.67
CA ALA A 117 6.58 -2.55 -6.34
C ALA A 117 7.21 -1.69 -5.25
N ARG A 118 8.48 -1.31 -5.42
CA ARG A 118 9.22 -0.48 -4.46
C ARG A 118 8.58 0.89 -4.31
N ASP A 119 8.19 1.52 -5.40
CA ASP A 119 7.50 2.82 -5.36
C ASP A 119 6.17 2.74 -4.62
N MET A 120 5.40 1.67 -4.84
CA MET A 120 4.13 1.46 -4.13
C MET A 120 4.33 1.17 -2.64
N ASP A 121 5.39 0.46 -2.28
CA ASP A 121 5.78 0.27 -0.88
C ASP A 121 6.15 1.59 -0.19
N ILE A 122 6.91 2.44 -0.87
CA ILE A 122 7.23 3.79 -0.38
C ILE A 122 5.95 4.60 -0.20
N LYS A 123 5.07 4.64 -1.21
CA LYS A 123 3.80 5.38 -1.17
C LYS A 123 2.89 4.91 -0.02
N ALA A 124 2.79 3.59 0.19
CA ALA A 124 2.01 3.02 1.29
C ALA A 124 2.60 3.39 2.67
N ARG A 125 3.93 3.33 2.83
CA ARG A 125 4.61 3.73 4.07
C ARG A 125 4.44 5.21 4.35
N GLU A 126 4.50 6.06 3.33
CA GLU A 126 4.25 7.49 3.47
C GLU A 126 2.81 7.80 3.87
N ALA A 127 1.84 7.10 3.28
CA ALA A 127 0.44 7.23 3.69
C ALA A 127 0.25 6.84 5.15
N LEU A 128 0.90 5.75 5.61
CA LEU A 128 0.89 5.34 7.02
C LEU A 128 1.57 6.39 7.91
N ARG A 129 2.76 6.88 7.54
CA ARG A 129 3.46 7.96 8.27
C ARG A 129 2.61 9.22 8.37
N LYS A 130 1.90 9.62 7.31
CA LYS A 130 0.96 10.74 7.35
C LYS A 130 -0.20 10.49 8.32
N LYS A 131 -0.76 9.28 8.36
CA LYS A 131 -1.78 8.89 9.36
C LYS A 131 -1.23 8.95 10.79
N LEU A 132 -0.01 8.46 11.02
CA LEU A 132 0.69 8.50 12.32
C LEU A 132 1.03 9.93 12.75
N ASN A 133 1.51 10.77 11.83
CA ASN A 133 1.81 12.17 12.11
C ASN A 133 0.53 12.99 12.39
N LYS A 134 -0.61 12.56 11.86
CA LYS A 134 -1.94 13.10 12.18
C LYS A 134 -2.52 12.59 13.51
N LEU A 135 -1.80 11.76 14.28
CA LEU A 135 -2.16 11.33 15.64
C LEU A 135 -1.38 12.16 16.72
N PRO A 136 -1.31 13.50 16.69
CA PRO A 136 -0.15 14.23 17.17
C PRO A 136 -0.21 14.61 18.66
N ARG A 137 -1.20 14.16 19.45
CA ARG A 137 -1.37 14.64 20.84
C ARG A 137 -1.56 13.58 21.91
N ARG A 138 -2.23 12.47 21.60
CA ARG A 138 -2.61 11.47 22.60
C ARG A 138 -1.39 10.77 23.22
N VAL A 139 -0.38 10.45 22.41
CA VAL A 139 0.84 9.73 22.86
C VAL A 139 1.74 10.60 23.73
N LYS A 140 1.95 11.88 23.34
CA LYS A 140 2.76 12.83 24.13
C LYS A 140 2.11 13.19 25.46
N ILE A 141 0.78 13.26 25.53
CA ILE A 141 0.06 13.55 26.78
C ILE A 141 0.07 12.34 27.72
N ALA A 142 -0.07 11.12 27.17
CA ALA A 142 -0.02 9.89 27.96
C ALA A 142 1.34 9.64 28.62
N SER A 143 2.45 10.15 28.07
CA SER A 143 3.79 10.04 28.67
C SER A 143 4.07 11.04 29.79
N ILE A 144 3.30 12.14 29.91
CA ILE A 144 3.51 13.16 30.96
C ILE A 144 3.39 12.59 32.39
N PRO A 145 2.34 11.83 32.75
CA PRO A 145 2.24 11.25 34.10
C PRO A 145 3.34 10.24 34.39
N LEU A 146 3.80 9.47 33.39
CA LEU A 146 4.91 8.53 33.55
C LEU A 146 6.21 9.27 33.91
N VAL A 147 6.50 10.39 33.23
CA VAL A 147 7.66 11.24 33.54
C VAL A 147 7.54 11.86 34.92
N ALA A 148 6.34 12.33 35.31
CA ALA A 148 6.10 12.90 36.64
C ALA A 148 6.33 11.87 37.76
N VAL A 149 5.83 10.65 37.60
CA VAL A 149 6.06 9.55 38.57
C VAL A 149 7.54 9.19 38.66
N THR A 150 8.23 9.14 37.51
CA THR A 150 9.67 8.86 37.48
C THR A 150 10.45 9.93 38.23
N LEU A 151 10.12 11.20 38.01
CA LEU A 151 10.76 12.33 38.69
C LEU A 151 10.49 12.32 40.20
N ALA A 152 9.26 12.03 40.61
CA ALA A 152 8.87 11.94 42.01
C ALA A 152 9.60 10.82 42.75
N CYS A 153 9.72 9.63 42.14
CA CYS A 153 10.49 8.52 42.69
C CYS A 153 11.97 8.89 42.88
N LEU A 154 12.59 9.57 41.91
CA LEU A 154 13.98 10.02 42.01
C LEU A 154 14.17 11.00 43.17
N LEU A 155 13.29 12.00 43.29
CA LEU A 155 13.33 12.97 44.38
C LEU A 155 13.15 12.32 45.76
N TYR A 156 12.24 11.34 45.86
CA TYR A 156 12.01 10.58 47.09
C TYR A 156 13.25 9.80 47.53
N VAL A 157 13.89 9.07 46.60
CA VAL A 157 15.12 8.32 46.89
C VAL A 157 16.23 9.26 47.35
N ILE A 158 16.49 10.35 46.62
CA ILE A 158 17.54 11.31 46.97
C ILE A 158 17.27 11.96 48.34
N GLY A 159 16.04 12.41 48.59
CA GLY A 159 15.65 13.02 49.87
C GLY A 159 15.80 12.06 51.05
N SER A 160 15.35 10.82 50.90
CA SER A 160 15.48 9.79 51.93
C SER A 160 16.95 9.45 52.26
N HIS A 161 17.81 9.41 51.24
CA HIS A 161 19.24 9.22 51.42
C HIS A 161 19.91 10.42 52.10
N MET A 162 19.53 11.64 51.75
CA MET A 162 20.10 12.85 52.35
C MET A 162 19.77 12.95 53.84
N ILE A 163 18.51 12.70 54.23
CA ILE A 163 18.07 12.71 55.63
C ILE A 163 18.76 11.60 56.43
N ARG A 164 18.87 10.39 55.88
CA ARG A 164 19.54 9.27 56.54
C ARG A 164 21.05 9.46 56.64
N SER A 165 21.67 10.07 55.64
CA SER A 165 23.11 10.39 55.64
C SER A 165 23.44 11.53 56.62
N MET A 166 22.54 12.49 56.82
CA MET A 166 22.69 13.54 57.83
C MET A 166 22.42 13.03 59.25
N GLY A 167 21.44 12.14 59.43
CA GLY A 167 21.13 11.52 60.72
C GLY A 167 22.15 10.47 61.21
N GLY A 168 23.08 10.04 60.34
CA GLY A 168 24.20 9.17 60.71
C GLY A 168 25.52 9.91 60.98
N LEU A 169 25.54 11.25 60.86
CA LEU A 169 26.68 12.13 61.11
C LEU A 169 26.60 12.84 62.48
N PHE A 170 25.57 12.56 63.28
CA PHE A 170 25.39 13.03 64.66
C PHE A 170 25.31 11.87 65.63
#